data_AF-A0A1Q3T5Y1-F1
#
_entry.id   AF-A0A1Q3T5Y1-F1
#
_cell.length_a   1.000
_cell.length_b   1.000
_cell.length_c   1.000
_cell.angle_alpha   90.00
_cell.angle_beta   90.00
_cell.angle_gamma   90.00
#
_symmetry.space_group_name_H-M   'P 1'
#
loop_
_entity.id
_entity.type
_entity.pdbx_description
1 polymer ?
#
loop_
_entity_poly.entity_id
_entity_poly.type
_entity_poly.pdbx_seq_one_letter_code
_entity_poly.pdbx_strand_id
1 'polypeptide(L)'
;MSAAPASDLRIAAVHVARAQVLGGTVHVVGDDSAALSGVRAAGQGDAVEILRATARSGDAAIIVGAFADRDRLLARLPAWGVAGIWVGDAQRPADGMATVCVAGDAEVVVPGILALADDLREDPAALQPAIVECTDEVCITCSDEGRLGEVLAAPPVLFAPARVRTADGQEDVDVTILGHVRPGDLVLIHAGMAIATVPLPPEVPVPIAAEVMS
;
A
#
# COMPACT_ATOMS: atom_id res chain seq x y z
N MET A 1 -19.73 -1.26 -20.08
CA MET A 1 -19.19 -1.26 -18.70
C MET A 1 -18.93 -2.69 -18.32
N SER A 2 -17.67 -3.12 -18.26
CA SER A 2 -17.34 -4.44 -17.74
C SER A 2 -17.50 -4.39 -16.22
N ALA A 3 -18.32 -5.26 -15.65
CA ALA A 3 -18.41 -5.39 -14.20
C ALA A 3 -17.07 -5.92 -13.67
N ALA A 4 -16.64 -5.43 -12.51
CA ALA A 4 -15.50 -5.99 -11.80
C ALA A 4 -15.74 -7.48 -11.52
N PRO A 5 -14.73 -8.36 -11.68
CA PRO A 5 -14.89 -9.77 -11.30
C PRO A 5 -15.23 -9.87 -9.81
N ALA A 6 -16.26 -10.66 -9.49
CA ALA A 6 -16.79 -10.77 -8.13
C ALA A 6 -15.76 -11.27 -7.09
N SER A 7 -14.74 -12.01 -7.55
CA SER A 7 -13.63 -12.47 -6.72
C SER A 7 -12.77 -11.31 -6.21
N ASP A 8 -12.40 -10.38 -7.09
CA ASP A 8 -11.45 -9.32 -6.76
C ASP A 8 -12.12 -8.29 -5.86
N LEU A 9 -13.41 -8.02 -6.10
CA LEU A 9 -14.25 -7.22 -5.21
C LEU A 9 -14.29 -7.81 -3.80
N ARG A 10 -14.48 -9.13 -3.69
CA ARG A 10 -14.52 -9.83 -2.39
C ARG A 10 -13.17 -9.81 -1.68
N ILE A 11 -12.07 -10.04 -2.40
CA ILE A 11 -10.72 -10.02 -1.80
C ILE A 11 -10.40 -8.60 -1.30
N ALA A 12 -10.70 -7.56 -2.08
CA ALA A 12 -10.54 -6.17 -1.64
C ALA A 12 -11.37 -5.89 -0.37
N ALA A 13 -12.62 -6.34 -0.33
CA ALA A 13 -13.49 -6.18 0.84
C ALA A 13 -12.95 -6.89 2.08
N VAL A 14 -12.32 -8.06 1.94
CA VAL A 14 -11.65 -8.76 3.07
C VAL A 14 -10.53 -7.90 3.68
N HIS A 15 -9.71 -7.25 2.85
CA HIS A 15 -8.65 -6.38 3.36
C HIS A 15 -9.21 -5.14 4.08
N VAL A 16 -10.25 -4.52 3.55
CA VAL A 16 -10.93 -3.37 4.18
C VAL A 16 -11.58 -3.77 5.51
N ALA A 17 -12.33 -4.86 5.52
CA ALA A 17 -13.01 -5.33 6.72
C ALA A 17 -12.01 -5.76 7.80
N ARG A 18 -10.90 -6.41 7.41
CA ARG A 18 -9.81 -6.74 8.35
C ARG A 18 -9.22 -5.48 8.98
N ALA A 19 -8.96 -4.43 8.20
CA ALA A 19 -8.47 -3.17 8.74
C ALA A 19 -9.44 -2.61 9.79
N GLN A 20 -10.74 -2.56 9.47
CA GLN A 20 -11.77 -2.07 10.39
C GLN A 20 -11.87 -2.91 11.67
N VAL A 21 -11.83 -4.25 11.58
CA VAL A 21 -11.85 -5.16 12.75
C VAL A 21 -10.64 -4.94 13.67
N LEU A 22 -9.47 -4.67 13.10
CA LEU A 22 -8.24 -4.40 13.84
C LEU A 22 -8.14 -2.96 14.36
N GLY A 23 -9.18 -2.13 14.13
CA GLY A 23 -9.17 -0.71 14.49
C GLY A 23 -8.28 0.16 13.61
N GLY A 24 -7.87 -0.35 12.45
CA GLY A 24 -7.19 0.39 11.39
C GLY A 24 -8.12 1.34 10.66
N THR A 25 -7.52 2.29 9.94
CA THR A 25 -8.21 3.30 9.14
C THR A 25 -8.26 2.87 7.67
N VAL A 26 -9.37 3.19 6.99
CA VAL A 26 -9.49 3.05 5.53
C VAL A 26 -9.22 4.42 4.90
N HIS A 27 -8.23 4.48 4.00
CA HIS A 27 -7.87 5.68 3.24
C HIS A 27 -8.36 5.52 1.80
N VAL A 28 -8.89 6.58 1.20
CA VAL A 28 -9.25 6.62 -0.23
C VAL A 28 -8.47 7.77 -0.87
N VAL A 29 -7.74 7.46 -1.93
CA VAL A 29 -6.91 8.41 -2.68
C VAL A 29 -7.48 8.57 -4.09
N GLY A 30 -7.88 9.78 -4.46
CA GLY A 30 -8.47 10.10 -5.77
C GLY A 30 -8.87 11.57 -5.91
N ASP A 31 -9.27 12.00 -7.11
CA ASP A 31 -9.63 13.40 -7.39
C ASP A 31 -10.93 13.84 -6.72
N ASP A 32 -11.90 12.92 -6.60
CA ASP A 32 -13.23 13.13 -6.02
C ASP A 32 -13.44 12.28 -4.76
N SER A 33 -12.42 12.15 -3.91
CA SER A 33 -12.56 11.43 -2.64
C SER A 33 -13.47 12.22 -1.67
N ALA A 34 -14.79 12.17 -1.90
CA ALA A 34 -15.77 12.66 -0.96
C ALA A 34 -15.62 11.89 0.36
N ALA A 35 -15.75 12.60 1.48
CA ALA A 35 -15.61 12.02 2.81
C ALA A 35 -16.76 11.04 3.10
N LEU A 36 -16.57 9.77 2.75
CA LEU A 36 -17.39 8.68 3.28
C LEU A 36 -17.11 8.54 4.78
N SER A 37 -18.15 8.32 5.58
CA SER A 37 -17.99 8.20 7.04
C SER A 37 -17.05 7.03 7.38
N GLY A 38 -16.03 7.28 8.19
CA GLY A 38 -15.01 6.27 8.53
C GLY A 38 -13.87 6.12 7.51
N VAL A 39 -13.88 6.91 6.44
CA VAL A 39 -12.85 6.94 5.40
C VAL A 39 -12.08 8.26 5.44
N ARG A 40 -10.75 8.18 5.34
CA ARG A 40 -9.90 9.36 5.14
C ARG A 40 -9.63 9.58 3.66
N ALA A 41 -10.05 10.72 3.16
CA ALA A 41 -9.76 11.18 1.82
C ALA A 41 -8.36 11.81 1.76
N ALA A 42 -7.61 11.54 0.70
CA ALA A 42 -6.38 12.26 0.35
C ALA A 42 -6.38 12.59 -1.14
N GLY A 43 -5.95 13.81 -1.47
CA GLY A 43 -5.81 14.23 -2.87
C GLY A 43 -4.63 13.53 -3.53
N GLN A 44 -4.63 13.45 -4.86
CA GLN A 44 -3.57 12.76 -5.59
C GLN A 44 -2.19 13.42 -5.43
N GLY A 45 -2.15 14.76 -5.34
CA GLY A 45 -0.91 15.53 -5.30
C GLY A 45 -0.14 15.46 -3.97
N ASP A 46 -0.80 15.12 -2.87
CA ASP A 46 -0.23 15.07 -1.52
C ASP A 46 -0.41 13.70 -0.84
N ALA A 47 -0.92 12.71 -1.56
CA ALA A 47 -1.22 11.37 -1.04
C ALA A 47 -0.04 10.73 -0.30
N VAL A 48 1.17 10.81 -0.86
CA VAL A 48 2.36 10.22 -0.23
C VAL A 48 2.65 10.90 1.11
N GLU A 49 2.58 12.22 1.17
CA GLU A 49 2.86 12.97 2.41
C GLU A 49 1.80 12.71 3.47
N ILE A 50 0.52 12.76 3.08
CA ILE A 50 -0.61 12.50 3.98
C ILE A 50 -0.56 11.07 4.53
N LEU A 51 -0.44 10.07 3.66
CA LEU A 51 -0.44 8.67 4.11
C LEU A 51 0.83 8.36 4.91
N ARG A 52 2.00 8.88 4.54
CA ARG A 52 3.21 8.72 5.35
C ARG A 52 3.00 9.27 6.77
N ALA A 53 2.36 10.43 6.90
CA ALA A 53 2.13 11.06 8.20
C ALA A 53 1.03 10.38 9.03
N THR A 54 0.00 9.80 8.39
CA THR A 54 -1.23 9.41 9.09
C THR A 54 -1.52 7.92 9.10
N ALA A 55 -1.06 7.17 8.09
CA ALA A 55 -1.34 5.74 8.00
C ALA A 55 -0.57 4.96 9.05
N ARG A 56 -1.15 3.86 9.52
CA ARG A 56 -0.55 2.92 10.47
C ARG A 56 -0.55 1.51 9.89
N SER A 57 0.29 0.66 10.46
CA SER A 57 0.24 -0.76 10.14
C SER A 57 -1.13 -1.33 10.48
N GLY A 58 -1.69 -2.11 9.56
CA GLY A 58 -3.07 -2.61 9.65
C GLY A 58 -4.12 -1.73 8.97
N ASP A 59 -3.77 -0.53 8.50
CA ASP A 59 -4.65 0.28 7.66
C ASP A 59 -4.82 -0.33 6.25
N ALA A 60 -5.86 0.12 5.54
CA ALA A 60 -6.05 -0.16 4.12
C ALA A 60 -6.11 1.16 3.31
N ALA A 61 -5.53 1.18 2.12
CA ALA A 61 -5.58 2.32 1.21
C ALA A 61 -6.15 1.90 -0.15
N ILE A 62 -7.28 2.51 -0.53
CA ILE A 62 -7.92 2.37 -1.83
C ILE A 62 -7.40 3.50 -2.74
N ILE A 63 -6.66 3.12 -3.77
CA ILE A 63 -6.00 4.03 -4.71
C ILE A 63 -6.79 4.02 -6.03
N VAL A 64 -7.42 5.16 -6.35
CA VAL A 64 -8.33 5.28 -7.48
C VAL A 64 -7.63 5.82 -8.71
N GLY A 65 -7.81 5.14 -9.84
CA GLY A 65 -7.40 5.61 -11.16
C GLY A 65 -5.89 5.60 -11.41
N ALA A 66 -5.44 6.51 -12.28
CA ALA A 66 -4.03 6.73 -12.59
C ALA A 66 -3.66 8.18 -12.30
N PHE A 67 -2.56 8.38 -11.59
CA PHE A 67 -1.96 9.68 -11.32
C PHE A 67 -0.44 9.55 -11.19
N ALA A 68 0.29 10.65 -11.35
CA ALA A 68 1.75 10.65 -11.57
C ALA A 68 2.53 9.84 -10.52
N ASP A 69 2.18 9.98 -9.24
CA ASP A 69 2.87 9.32 -8.12
C ASP A 69 2.20 8.03 -7.63
N ARG A 70 1.18 7.51 -8.33
CA ARG A 70 0.44 6.32 -7.91
C ARG A 70 1.34 5.13 -7.63
N ASP A 71 2.23 4.80 -8.56
CA ASP A 71 3.08 3.61 -8.45
C ASP A 71 4.12 3.79 -7.33
N ARG A 72 4.58 5.01 -7.12
CA ARG A 72 5.48 5.35 -6.01
C ARG A 72 4.78 5.29 -4.66
N LEU A 73 3.51 5.65 -4.59
CA LEU A 73 2.69 5.48 -3.40
C LEU A 73 2.50 3.98 -3.12
N LEU A 74 2.05 3.22 -4.11
CA LEU A 74 1.85 1.76 -4.00
C LEU A 74 3.10 1.03 -3.53
N ALA A 75 4.29 1.39 -4.06
CA ALA A 75 5.57 0.81 -3.64
C ALA A 75 5.91 1.04 -2.15
N ARG A 76 5.33 2.06 -1.51
CA ARG A 76 5.61 2.41 -0.10
C ARG A 76 4.68 1.76 0.89
N LEU A 77 3.42 1.50 0.50
CA LEU A 77 2.40 0.96 1.39
C LEU A 77 2.86 -0.29 2.17
N PRO A 78 3.59 -1.25 1.57
CA PRO A 78 4.09 -2.41 2.32
C PRO A 78 5.06 -2.03 3.45
N ALA A 79 5.95 -1.05 3.23
CA ALA A 79 6.87 -0.56 4.27
C ALA A 79 6.13 0.14 5.43
N TRP A 80 4.87 0.54 5.22
CA TRP A 80 4.02 1.14 6.23
C TRP A 80 3.06 0.14 6.89
N GLY A 81 3.05 -1.11 6.42
CA GLY A 81 2.09 -2.14 6.85
C GLY A 81 0.66 -1.87 6.37
N VAL A 82 0.49 -1.13 5.27
CA VAL A 82 -0.80 -0.73 4.72
C VAL A 82 -1.15 -1.63 3.54
N ALA A 83 -2.36 -2.20 3.52
CA ALA A 83 -2.85 -2.95 2.38
C ALA A 83 -3.21 -2.00 1.22
N GLY A 84 -2.57 -2.17 0.07
CA GLY A 84 -2.81 -1.34 -1.12
C GLY A 84 -3.82 -1.96 -2.07
N ILE A 85 -4.98 -1.33 -2.24
CA ILE A 85 -6.03 -1.76 -3.15
C ILE A 85 -6.10 -0.76 -4.30
N TRP A 86 -5.82 -1.18 -5.52
CA TRP A 86 -6.01 -0.32 -6.69
C TRP A 86 -7.40 -0.54 -7.29
N VAL A 87 -8.08 0.56 -7.64
CA VAL A 87 -9.39 0.55 -8.32
C VAL A 87 -9.33 1.44 -9.54
N GLY A 88 -9.72 0.94 -10.71
CA GLY A 88 -9.88 1.78 -11.88
C GLY A 88 -10.00 1.04 -13.20
N ASP A 89 -10.18 1.81 -14.27
CA ASP A 89 -10.22 1.37 -15.67
C ASP A 89 -8.98 1.79 -16.46
N ALA A 90 -8.17 2.69 -15.88
CA ALA A 90 -6.88 3.12 -16.41
C ALA A 90 -5.83 2.00 -16.41
N GLN A 91 -4.61 2.34 -16.86
CA GLN A 91 -3.48 1.40 -16.90
C GLN A 91 -3.26 0.76 -15.51
N ARG A 92 -3.56 -0.53 -15.41
CA ARG A 92 -3.38 -1.33 -14.19
C ARG A 92 -1.92 -1.24 -13.70
N PRO A 93 -1.68 -1.10 -12.38
CA PRO A 93 -0.34 -1.23 -11.82
C PRO A 93 0.31 -2.56 -12.21
N ALA A 94 1.64 -2.57 -12.25
CA ALA A 94 2.39 -3.81 -12.47
C ALA A 94 2.08 -4.85 -11.38
N ASP A 95 2.23 -6.13 -11.72
CA ASP A 95 2.00 -7.22 -10.78
C ASP A 95 2.88 -7.05 -9.52
N GLY A 96 2.29 -7.29 -8.35
CA GLY A 96 2.96 -7.13 -7.06
C GLY A 96 2.98 -5.69 -6.50
N MET A 97 2.56 -4.68 -7.27
CA MET A 97 2.53 -3.29 -6.77
C MET A 97 1.38 -3.01 -5.81
N ALA A 98 0.21 -3.60 -6.07
CA ALA A 98 -0.95 -3.52 -5.20
C ALA A 98 -1.26 -4.92 -4.65
N THR A 99 -1.78 -4.96 -3.42
CA THR A 99 -2.29 -6.19 -2.78
C THR A 99 -3.45 -6.77 -3.57
N VAL A 100 -4.34 -5.90 -4.05
CA VAL A 100 -5.48 -6.27 -4.91
C VAL A 100 -5.65 -5.21 -6.00
N CYS A 101 -5.98 -5.64 -7.22
CA CYS A 101 -6.37 -4.76 -8.31
C CYS A 101 -7.82 -5.07 -8.68
N VAL A 102 -8.72 -4.08 -8.62
CA VAL A 102 -10.12 -4.23 -9.01
C VAL A 102 -10.41 -3.34 -10.21
N ALA A 103 -10.61 -3.95 -11.37
CA ALA A 103 -10.90 -3.21 -12.59
C ALA A 103 -12.37 -2.73 -12.59
N GLY A 104 -12.60 -1.46 -12.94
CA GLY A 104 -13.95 -0.91 -13.10
C GLY A 104 -14.07 0.56 -12.74
N ASP A 105 -15.30 1.07 -12.89
CA ASP A 105 -15.67 2.42 -12.50
C ASP A 105 -15.59 2.59 -10.98
N ALA A 106 -14.75 3.50 -10.52
CA ALA A 106 -14.50 3.72 -9.09
C ALA A 106 -15.75 4.18 -8.33
N GLU A 107 -16.67 4.91 -8.97
CA GLU A 107 -17.93 5.35 -8.36
C GLU A 107 -18.84 4.17 -8.03
N VAL A 108 -18.68 3.04 -8.72
CA VAL A 108 -19.43 1.80 -8.47
C VAL A 108 -18.65 0.84 -7.60
N VAL A 109 -17.36 0.66 -7.90
CA VAL A 109 -16.51 -0.35 -7.26
C VAL A 109 -16.19 0.02 -5.81
N VAL A 110 -15.82 1.27 -5.52
CA VAL A 110 -15.43 1.67 -4.15
C VAL A 110 -16.60 1.51 -3.17
N PRO A 111 -17.83 2.00 -3.45
CA PRO A 111 -18.97 1.71 -2.58
C PRO A 111 -19.28 0.22 -2.44
N GLY A 112 -19.10 -0.58 -3.51
CA GLY A 112 -19.28 -2.03 -3.46
C GLY A 112 -18.29 -2.74 -2.54
N ILE A 113 -17.01 -2.34 -2.56
CA ILE A 113 -15.99 -2.85 -1.63
C ILE A 113 -16.38 -2.52 -0.20
N LEU A 114 -16.76 -1.27 0.07
CA LEU A 114 -17.09 -0.80 1.42
C LEU A 114 -18.34 -1.49 1.98
N ALA A 115 -19.40 -1.63 1.17
CA ALA A 115 -20.62 -2.34 1.57
C ALA A 115 -20.34 -3.82 1.89
N LEU A 116 -19.59 -4.51 1.03
CA LEU A 116 -19.22 -5.90 1.27
C LEU A 116 -18.29 -6.04 2.48
N ALA A 117 -17.42 -5.06 2.73
CA ALA A 117 -16.57 -5.06 3.91
C ALA A 117 -17.38 -4.91 5.21
N ASP A 118 -18.40 -4.05 5.21
CA ASP A 118 -19.32 -3.93 6.34
C ASP A 118 -20.07 -5.23 6.61
N ASP A 119 -20.57 -5.91 5.56
CA ASP A 119 -21.21 -7.22 5.68
C ASP A 119 -20.25 -8.27 6.26
N LEU A 120 -19.00 -8.31 5.77
CA LEU A 120 -17.99 -9.26 6.24
C LEU A 120 -17.52 -8.99 7.68
N ARG A 121 -17.60 -7.75 8.16
CA ARG A 121 -17.22 -7.38 9.53
C ARG A 121 -18.14 -8.00 10.58
N GLU A 122 -19.38 -8.31 10.21
CA GLU A 122 -20.35 -8.97 11.10
C GLU A 122 -20.01 -10.45 11.35
N ASP A 123 -19.24 -11.08 10.45
CA ASP A 123 -18.77 -12.46 10.58
C ASP A 123 -17.23 -12.57 10.37
N PRO A 124 -16.44 -12.52 11.46
CA PRO A 124 -14.98 -12.68 11.38
C PRO A 124 -14.53 -14.01 10.76
N ALA A 125 -15.35 -15.06 10.75
CA ALA A 125 -15.01 -16.31 10.08
C ALA A 125 -15.07 -16.17 8.55
N ALA A 126 -15.91 -15.25 8.03
CA ALA A 126 -15.98 -14.91 6.61
C ALA A 126 -14.78 -14.05 6.13
N LEU A 127 -14.02 -13.45 7.06
CA LEU A 127 -12.77 -12.73 6.81
C LEU A 127 -11.55 -13.64 6.70
N GLN A 128 -11.70 -14.92 7.04
CA GLN A 128 -10.63 -15.88 6.84
C GLN A 128 -10.30 -15.86 5.34
N PRO A 129 -9.04 -15.60 4.97
CA PRO A 129 -8.63 -15.95 3.62
C PRO A 129 -8.87 -17.45 3.47
N ALA A 130 -9.13 -17.91 2.25
CA ALA A 130 -8.71 -19.27 1.91
C ALA A 130 -7.18 -19.27 1.99
N ILE A 131 -6.65 -19.27 3.21
CA ILE A 131 -5.25 -19.42 3.53
C ILE A 131 -4.97 -20.86 3.09
N VAL A 132 -4.13 -21.02 2.07
CA VAL A 132 -3.27 -22.20 2.03
C VAL A 132 -2.58 -22.18 3.37
N GLU A 133 -3.01 -23.04 4.29
CA GLU A 133 -2.35 -23.24 5.56
C GLU A 133 -0.86 -23.44 5.24
N CYS A 134 -0.06 -22.40 5.42
CA CYS A 134 1.32 -22.57 5.82
C CYS A 134 1.20 -23.16 7.22
N THR A 135 0.94 -24.46 7.27
CA THR A 135 1.01 -25.26 8.48
C THR A 135 2.35 -24.91 9.12
N ASP A 136 2.33 -24.64 10.42
CA ASP A 136 3.42 -24.09 11.24
C ASP A 136 4.70 -24.96 11.32
N GLU A 137 5.06 -25.68 10.27
CA GLU A 137 6.44 -26.01 9.95
C GLU A 137 7.08 -24.79 9.30
N VAL A 138 7.42 -23.80 10.15
CA VAL A 138 8.26 -22.65 9.77
C VAL A 138 9.49 -23.21 9.06
N CYS A 139 9.57 -23.01 7.74
CA CYS A 139 10.84 -23.17 7.07
C CYS A 139 11.78 -22.12 7.66
N ILE A 140 12.89 -22.55 8.26
CA ILE A 140 13.95 -21.66 8.76
C ILE A 140 14.46 -20.70 7.66
N THR A 141 14.23 -21.01 6.38
CA THR A 141 14.54 -20.17 5.21
C THR A 141 13.35 -19.36 4.65
N CYS A 142 12.24 -19.25 5.39
CA CYS A 142 11.18 -18.27 5.11
C CYS A 142 11.01 -17.27 6.27
N SER A 143 11.64 -17.52 7.42
CA SER A 143 11.69 -16.60 8.58
C SER A 143 12.76 -15.50 8.41
N ASP A 144 13.50 -15.56 7.31
CA ASP A 144 14.51 -14.64 6.81
C ASP A 144 13.99 -13.73 5.69
N GLU A 145 12.70 -13.78 5.33
CA GLU A 145 12.11 -12.95 4.27
C GLU A 145 12.44 -11.47 4.51
N GLY A 146 13.03 -10.84 3.49
CA GLY A 146 13.46 -9.45 3.55
C GLY A 146 12.27 -8.53 3.75
N ARG A 147 12.29 -7.72 4.81
CA ARG A 147 11.24 -6.75 5.12
C ARG A 147 11.51 -5.45 4.36
N LEU A 148 10.47 -4.87 3.78
CA LEU A 148 10.58 -3.55 3.17
C LEU A 148 10.57 -2.47 4.26
N GLY A 149 11.46 -1.48 4.13
CA GLY A 149 11.48 -0.31 4.99
C GLY A 149 11.64 0.99 4.22
N GLU A 150 11.07 2.07 4.74
CA GLU A 150 11.29 3.44 4.25
C GLU A 150 12.20 4.19 5.22
N VAL A 151 13.32 4.72 4.70
CA VAL A 151 14.28 5.49 5.50
C VAL A 151 13.62 6.79 5.95
N LEU A 152 13.58 7.03 7.26
CA LEU A 152 13.09 8.27 7.86
C LEU A 152 14.22 9.27 8.06
N ALA A 153 15.39 8.78 8.50
CA ALA A 153 16.57 9.58 8.71
C ALA A 153 17.82 8.81 8.30
N ALA A 154 18.69 9.47 7.54
CA ALA A 154 20.01 8.94 7.20
C ALA A 154 20.90 8.85 8.45
N PRO A 155 21.96 8.01 8.43
CA PRO A 155 22.92 7.94 9.52
C PRO A 155 23.53 9.31 9.84
N PRO A 156 23.60 9.71 11.11
CA PRO A 156 24.21 10.99 11.50
C PRO A 156 25.73 10.99 11.32
N VAL A 157 26.35 9.81 11.31
CA VAL A 157 27.79 9.60 11.10
C VAL A 157 28.00 8.31 10.30
N LEU A 158 29.21 8.12 9.76
CA LEU A 158 29.59 6.88 9.08
C LEU A 158 29.44 5.67 10.03
N PHE A 159 28.94 4.56 9.49
CA PHE A 159 28.71 3.29 10.22
C PHE A 159 27.66 3.34 11.33
N ALA A 160 26.97 4.46 11.54
CA ALA A 160 25.77 4.49 12.37
C ALA A 160 24.57 3.89 11.61
N PRO A 161 23.57 3.33 12.31
CA PRO A 161 22.35 2.87 11.66
C PRO A 161 21.53 4.04 11.13
N ALA A 162 20.71 3.77 10.11
CA ALA A 162 19.66 4.67 9.65
C ALA A 162 18.37 4.42 10.46
N ARG A 163 17.56 5.47 10.65
CA ARG A 163 16.21 5.30 11.21
C ARG A 163 15.27 4.91 10.10
N VAL A 164 14.61 3.77 10.21
CA VAL A 164 13.75 3.22 9.16
C VAL A 164 12.37 2.89 9.71
N ARG A 165 11.34 3.14 8.91
CA ARG A 165 9.97 2.68 9.16
C ARG A 165 9.73 1.38 8.41
N THR A 166 9.19 0.40 9.11
CA THR A 166 8.72 -0.88 8.59
C THR A 166 7.26 -1.10 8.98
N ALA A 167 6.68 -2.19 8.49
CA ALA A 167 5.32 -2.60 8.87
C ALA A 167 5.19 -2.87 10.39
N ASP A 168 6.30 -3.21 11.07
CA ASP A 168 6.32 -3.52 12.49
C ASP A 168 6.56 -2.28 13.38
N GLY A 169 6.83 -1.13 12.77
CA GLY A 169 7.11 0.12 13.47
C GLY A 169 8.38 0.78 12.99
N GLN A 170 9.08 1.47 13.88
CA GLN A 170 10.35 2.13 13.53
C GLN A 170 11.51 1.43 14.21
N GLU A 171 12.57 1.19 13.46
CA GLU A 171 13.76 0.52 13.94
C GLU A 171 15.05 1.16 13.40
N ASP A 172 16.16 0.86 14.05
CA ASP A 172 17.48 1.28 13.62
C ASP A 172 18.09 0.16 12.78
N VAL A 173 18.43 0.47 11.53
CA VAL A 173 18.88 -0.51 10.52
C VAL A 173 20.33 -0.24 10.14
N ASP A 174 21.16 -1.28 10.15
CA ASP A 174 22.53 -1.17 9.62
C ASP A 174 22.51 -0.98 8.11
N VAL A 175 23.04 0.15 7.63
CA VAL A 175 23.10 0.49 6.20
C VAL A 175 24.51 0.48 5.64
N THR A 176 25.47 -0.10 6.38
CA THR A 176 26.90 -0.09 6.03
C THR A 176 27.17 -0.65 4.63
N ILE A 177 26.42 -1.68 4.20
CA ILE A 177 26.56 -2.28 2.86
C ILE A 177 26.12 -1.29 1.76
N LEU A 178 25.06 -0.52 2.00
CA LEU A 178 24.53 0.45 1.04
C LEU A 178 25.34 1.75 1.03
N GLY A 179 26.06 2.03 2.12
CA GLY A 179 26.81 3.26 2.31
C GLY A 179 25.88 4.45 2.56
N HIS A 180 25.45 5.13 1.51
CA HIS A 180 24.60 6.32 1.60
C HIS A 180 23.15 5.99 1.29
N VAL A 181 22.28 6.24 2.26
CA VAL A 181 20.82 6.25 2.11
C VAL A 181 20.27 7.63 2.45
N ARG A 182 19.11 7.98 1.90
CA ARG A 182 18.42 9.25 2.10
C ARG A 182 17.02 9.04 2.66
N PRO A 183 16.46 10.01 3.40
CA PRO A 183 15.05 9.98 3.76
C PRO A 183 14.15 9.78 2.54
N GLY A 184 13.20 8.84 2.64
CA GLY A 184 12.28 8.46 1.56
C GLY A 184 12.78 7.34 0.65
N ASP A 185 14.04 6.89 0.79
CA ASP A 185 14.54 5.69 0.12
C ASP A 185 13.83 4.45 0.66
N LEU A 186 13.52 3.51 -0.23
CA LEU A 186 13.07 2.19 0.16
C LEU A 186 14.26 1.23 0.23
N VAL A 187 14.31 0.43 1.28
CA VAL A 187 15.38 -0.53 1.54
C VAL A 187 14.81 -1.91 1.84
N LEU A 188 15.51 -2.94 1.40
CA LEU A 188 15.23 -4.33 1.77
C LEU A 188 16.07 -4.69 3.01
N ILE A 189 15.41 -5.04 4.10
CA ILE A 189 16.00 -5.32 5.41
C ILE A 189 16.00 -6.82 5.66
N HIS A 190 17.16 -7.37 5.97
CA HIS A 190 17.32 -8.76 6.38
C HIS A 190 18.25 -8.82 7.60
N ALA A 191 17.83 -9.54 8.64
CA ALA A 191 18.59 -9.68 9.90
C ALA A 191 19.07 -8.34 10.53
N GLY A 192 18.25 -7.28 10.46
CA GLY A 192 18.57 -5.95 10.99
C GLY A 192 19.48 -5.09 10.11
N MET A 193 19.82 -5.57 8.90
CA MET A 193 20.68 -4.88 7.95
C MET A 193 19.95 -4.61 6.63
N ALA A 194 20.16 -3.43 6.05
CA ALA A 194 19.70 -3.11 4.71
C ALA A 194 20.66 -3.73 3.68
N ILE A 195 20.15 -4.67 2.89
CA ILE A 195 20.94 -5.43 1.91
C ILE A 195 20.80 -4.91 0.49
N ALA A 196 19.74 -4.15 0.20
CA ALA A 196 19.52 -3.51 -1.10
C ALA A 196 18.69 -2.23 -0.95
N THR A 197 18.88 -1.28 -1.86
CA THR A 197 17.88 -0.25 -2.14
C THR A 197 16.84 -0.80 -3.10
N VAL A 198 15.58 -0.46 -2.89
CA VAL A 198 14.49 -0.78 -3.79
C VAL A 198 14.22 0.46 -4.64
N PRO A 199 14.47 0.42 -5.96
CA PRO A 199 14.24 1.57 -6.81
C PRO A 199 12.74 1.86 -6.85
N LEU A 200 12.40 3.13 -6.66
CA LEU A 200 11.04 3.57 -6.90
C LEU A 200 10.75 3.53 -8.40
N PRO A 201 9.51 3.22 -8.79
CA PRO A 201 9.07 3.40 -10.16
C PRO A 201 9.37 4.84 -10.62
N PRO A 202 9.78 5.02 -11.88
CA PRO A 202 9.91 6.35 -12.45
C PRO A 202 8.55 7.06 -12.33
N GLU A 203 8.58 8.38 -12.15
CA GLU A 203 7.37 9.19 -12.29
C GLU A 203 6.82 8.95 -13.71
N VAL A 204 5.56 8.55 -13.81
CA VAL A 204 4.89 8.45 -15.10
C VAL A 204 4.35 9.85 -15.40
N PRO A 205 4.85 10.55 -16.42
CA PRO A 205 4.27 11.83 -16.81
C PRO A 205 2.82 11.59 -17.24
N VAL A 206 1.88 12.30 -16.60
CA VAL A 206 0.49 12.29 -17.06
C VAL A 206 0.47 12.88 -18.46
N PRO A 207 -0.11 12.21 -19.48
CA PRO A 207 -0.23 12.81 -20.80
C PRO A 207 -1.06 14.08 -20.65
N ILE A 208 -0.42 15.22 -20.96
CA ILE A 208 -1.11 16.51 -21.04
C ILE A 208 -2.24 16.30 -22.03
N ALA A 209 -3.50 16.47 -21.60
CA ALA A 209 -4.62 16.43 -22.50
C ALA A 209 -4.31 17.40 -23.64
N ALA A 210 -4.18 16.88 -24.87
CA ALA A 210 -4.04 17.72 -26.03
C ALA A 210 -5.26 18.63 -26.04
N GLU A 211 -5.06 19.93 -25.78
CA GLU A 211 -6.09 20.93 -26.02
C GLU A 211 -6.56 20.74 -27.46
N VAL A 212 -7.79 20.25 -27.60
CA VAL A 212 -8.49 20.23 -28.87
C VAL A 212 -8.78 21.68 -29.19
N MET A 213 -7.83 22.34 -29.85
CA MET A 213 -8.06 23.63 -30.50
C MET A 213 -9.14 23.43 -31.56
N SER A 214 -10.36 23.90 -31.23
CA SER A 214 -11.37 24.31 -32.21
C SER A 214 -11.01 25.67 -32.80
#